data_AF-A0A0V0GJ81-F1
#
_entry.id   AF-A0A0V0GJ81-F1
#
_cell.length_a   1.000
_cell.length_b   1.000
_cell.length_c   1.000
_cell.angle_alpha   90.00
_cell.angle_beta   90.00
_cell.angle_gamma   90.00
#
_symmetry.space_group_name_H-M   'P 1'
#
loop_
_entity.id
_entity.type
_entity.pdbx_description
1 polymer ?
#
loop_
_entity_poly.entity_id
_entity_poly.type
_entity_poly.pdbx_seq_one_letter_code
_entity_poly.pdbx_strand_id
1 'polypeptide(L)'
;MNWTMPEHTSDLLSCWIRRGGSKSQKRWWKLIPSCVWWSVWKERNGRCFEDRSNSIHKVKWNCIVSLLFWCKQLCIDDIDQIIDLIGNL
;
A
#
# COMPACT_ATOMS: atom_id res chain seq x y z
N MET A 1 -17.09 13.78 -11.81
CA MET A 1 -15.68 13.84 -11.37
C MET A 1 -15.02 12.54 -11.79
N ASN A 2 -14.11 12.59 -12.77
CA ASN A 2 -13.29 11.43 -13.13
C ASN A 2 -12.11 11.39 -12.18
N TRP A 3 -11.98 10.32 -11.39
CA TRP A 3 -10.76 10.07 -10.65
C TRP A 3 -9.67 9.77 -11.68
N THR A 4 -8.75 10.70 -11.87
CA THR A 4 -7.55 10.51 -12.67
C THR A 4 -6.37 10.33 -11.74
N MET A 5 -5.51 9.37 -12.07
CA MET A 5 -4.23 9.17 -11.38
C MET A 5 -3.44 10.50 -11.46
N PRO A 6 -2.84 11.00 -10.38
CA PRO A 6 -1.95 12.15 -10.45
C PRO A 6 -0.79 11.91 -11.43
N GLU A 7 -0.29 12.96 -12.06
CA GLU A 7 0.80 12.88 -13.04
C GLU A 7 2.07 12.30 -12.42
N HIS A 8 2.33 12.60 -11.15
CA HIS A 8 3.47 12.07 -10.42
C HIS A 8 3.06 11.21 -9.22
N THR A 9 3.76 10.08 -9.08
CA THR A 9 3.63 9.18 -7.92
C THR A 9 3.87 9.92 -6.60
N SER A 10 4.79 10.90 -6.58
CA SER A 10 5.07 11.74 -5.41
C SER A 10 3.84 12.47 -4.92
N ASP A 11 3.02 12.97 -5.84
CA ASP A 11 1.87 13.80 -5.52
C ASP A 11 0.79 12.96 -4.85
N LEU A 12 0.52 11.76 -5.39
CA LEU A 12 -0.41 10.83 -4.74
C LEU A 12 0.07 10.44 -3.34
N LEU A 13 1.35 10.08 -3.19
CA LEU A 13 1.89 9.64 -1.90
C LEU A 13 1.90 10.78 -0.86
N SER A 14 2.12 12.03 -1.30
CA SER A 14 2.13 13.20 -0.42
C SER A 14 0.78 13.48 0.24
N CYS A 15 -0.33 13.22 -0.49
CA CYS A 15 -1.69 13.40 0.03
C CYS A 15 -2.06 12.40 1.14
N TRP A 16 -1.33 11.28 1.25
CA TRP A 16 -1.62 10.23 2.22
C TRP A 16 -0.81 10.32 3.52
N ILE A 17 -0.02 11.38 3.72
CA ILE A 17 0.76 11.56 4.95
C ILE A 17 -0.18 11.93 6.11
N ARG A 18 -0.41 10.99 7.04
CA ARG A 18 -1.11 11.28 8.29
C ARG A 18 -0.23 12.12 9.22
N ARG A 19 -0.74 13.26 9.71
CA ARG A 19 -0.08 14.05 10.76
C ARG A 19 -0.28 13.36 12.12
N GLY A 20 0.81 12.97 12.78
CA GLY A 20 0.80 12.40 14.14
C GLY A 20 0.90 10.86 14.20
N GLY A 21 1.09 10.33 15.41
CA GLY A 21 1.29 8.90 15.70
C GLY A 21 2.68 8.54 16.24
N SER A 22 2.81 7.34 16.79
CA SER A 22 4.08 6.80 17.30
C SER A 22 5.12 6.64 16.16
N LYS A 23 6.40 6.42 16.51
CA LYS A 23 7.46 6.17 15.50
C LYS A 23 7.12 4.97 14.60
N SER A 24 6.55 3.90 15.15
CA SER A 24 6.10 2.72 14.39
C SER A 24 4.93 3.05 13.46
N GLN A 25 3.90 3.74 13.95
CA GLN A 25 2.76 4.17 13.15
C GLN A 25 3.20 5.06 11.98
N LYS A 26 4.12 6.02 12.20
CA LYS A 26 4.68 6.85 11.13
C LYS A 26 5.39 6.04 10.06
N ARG A 27 6.00 4.89 10.41
CA ARG A 27 6.66 4.00 9.46
C ARG A 27 5.63 3.26 8.59
N TRP A 28 4.54 2.78 9.19
CA TRP A 28 3.44 2.15 8.46
C TRP A 28 2.74 3.10 7.51
N TRP A 29 2.49 4.35 7.95
CA TRP A 29 1.88 5.38 7.10
C TRP A 29 2.73 5.80 5.91
N LYS A 30 4.04 5.50 5.89
CA LYS A 30 4.88 5.65 4.69
C LYS A 30 4.75 4.45 3.73
N LEU A 31 4.51 3.26 4.26
CA LEU A 31 4.44 2.01 3.51
C LEU A 31 3.08 1.77 2.85
N ILE A 32 2.00 2.03 3.58
CA ILE A 32 0.61 1.79 3.11
C ILE A 32 0.36 2.50 1.77
N PRO A 33 0.62 3.82 1.62
CA PRO A 33 0.52 4.56 0.37
C PRO A 33 1.24 3.87 -0.81
N SER A 34 2.48 3.48 -0.58
CA SER A 34 3.35 2.89 -1.59
C SER A 34 2.84 1.51 -2.04
N CYS A 35 2.35 0.70 -1.09
CA CYS A 35 1.81 -0.63 -1.38
C CYS A 35 0.49 -0.58 -2.15
N VAL A 36 -0.39 0.36 -1.78
CA VAL A 36 -1.65 0.60 -2.51
C VAL A 36 -1.36 1.06 -3.93
N TRP A 37 -0.50 2.08 -4.09
CA TRP A 37 -0.09 2.58 -5.40
C TRP A 37 0.46 1.47 -6.29
N TRP A 38 1.45 0.72 -5.78
CA TRP A 38 2.09 -0.36 -6.52
C TRP A 38 1.11 -1.44 -6.97
N SER A 39 0.16 -1.79 -6.11
CA SER A 39 -0.84 -2.82 -6.42
C SER A 39 -1.81 -2.37 -7.49
N VAL A 40 -2.28 -1.11 -7.43
CA VAL A 40 -3.15 -0.51 -8.45
C VAL A 40 -2.40 -0.35 -9.77
N TRP A 41 -1.15 0.11 -9.74
CA TRP A 41 -0.32 0.28 -10.92
C TRP A 41 -0.09 -1.07 -11.64
N LYS A 42 0.28 -2.12 -10.91
CA LYS A 42 0.46 -3.47 -11.47
C LYS A 42 -0.83 -4.00 -12.09
N GLU A 43 -1.97 -3.83 -11.42
CA GLU A 43 -3.25 -4.28 -11.97
C GLU A 43 -3.61 -3.56 -13.26
N ARG A 44 -3.43 -2.23 -13.31
CA ARG A 44 -3.71 -1.45 -14.52
C ARG A 44 -2.80 -1.85 -15.68
N ASN A 45 -1.52 -2.03 -15.42
CA ASN A 45 -0.59 -2.46 -16.46
C ASN A 45 -0.87 -3.89 -16.91
N GLY A 46 -1.22 -4.80 -16.00
CA GLY A 46 -1.64 -6.16 -16.37
C GLY A 46 -2.86 -6.16 -17.29
N ARG A 47 -3.84 -5.29 -17.04
CA ARG A 47 -5.01 -5.13 -17.92
C ARG A 47 -4.64 -4.55 -19.27
N CYS A 48 -3.80 -3.51 -19.31
CA CYS A 48 -3.46 -2.81 -20.54
C CYS A 48 -2.47 -3.57 -21.44
N PHE A 49 -1.50 -4.26 -20.85
CA PHE A 49 -0.36 -4.82 -21.58
C PHE A 49 -0.35 -6.35 -21.60
N GLU A 50 -1.09 -7.02 -20.71
CA GLU A 50 -1.03 -8.48 -20.56
C GLU A 50 -2.41 -9.15 -20.68
N ASP A 51 -3.47 -8.38 -20.94
CA ASP A 51 -4.87 -8.83 -20.95
C ASP A 51 -5.28 -9.61 -19.68
N ARG A 52 -4.64 -9.30 -18.55
CA ARG A 52 -4.91 -9.91 -17.24
C ARG A 52 -5.79 -9.00 -16.41
N SER A 53 -6.91 -9.53 -15.92
CA SER A 53 -7.81 -8.82 -15.01
C SER A 53 -8.06 -9.64 -13.75
N ASN A 54 -7.56 -9.16 -12.61
CA ASN A 54 -7.83 -9.77 -11.31
C ASN A 54 -9.16 -9.27 -10.73
N SER A 55 -9.77 -10.08 -9.87
CA SER A 55 -10.89 -9.62 -9.04
C SER A 55 -10.43 -8.57 -8.03
N ILE A 56 -11.34 -7.70 -7.60
CA ILE A 56 -11.03 -6.69 -6.57
C ILE A 56 -10.49 -7.33 -5.28
N HIS A 57 -10.99 -8.51 -4.91
CA HIS A 57 -10.50 -9.27 -3.76
C HIS A 57 -9.03 -9.67 -3.94
N LYS A 58 -8.65 -10.14 -5.12
CA LYS A 58 -7.26 -10.51 -5.43
C LYS A 58 -6.35 -9.29 -5.44
N VAL A 59 -6.79 -8.14 -5.96
CA VAL A 59 -6.03 -6.89 -5.91
C VAL A 59 -5.81 -6.43 -4.47
N LYS A 60 -6.85 -6.44 -3.63
CA LYS A 60 -6.75 -6.13 -2.20
C LYS A 60 -5.77 -7.08 -1.49
N TRP A 61 -5.87 -8.38 -1.77
CA TRP A 61 -4.96 -9.37 -1.23
C TRP A 61 -3.51 -9.12 -1.62
N ASN A 62 -3.24 -8.84 -2.90
CA ASN A 62 -1.90 -8.51 -3.39
C ASN A 62 -1.33 -7.25 -2.69
N CYS A 63 -2.18 -6.27 -2.36
CA CYS A 63 -1.80 -5.10 -1.58
C CYS A 63 -1.40 -5.45 -0.15
N ILE A 64 -2.20 -6.27 0.55
CA ILE A 64 -1.91 -6.73 1.91
C ILE A 64 -0.60 -7.53 1.94
N VAL A 65 -0.43 -8.47 1.01
CA VAL A 65 0.80 -9.27 0.90
C VAL A 65 2.02 -8.36 0.67
N SER A 66 1.90 -7.35 -0.19
CA SER A 66 2.98 -6.38 -0.43
C SER A 66 3.29 -5.57 0.84
N LEU A 67 2.26 -5.11 1.56
CA LEU A 67 2.43 -4.38 2.82
C LEU A 67 3.13 -5.24 3.87
N LEU A 68 2.72 -6.49 4.06
CA LEU A 68 3.34 -7.40 5.03
C LEU A 68 4.79 -7.73 4.66
N PHE A 69 5.08 -7.94 3.38
CA PHE A 69 6.45 -8.13 2.89
C PHE A 69 7.35 -6.94 3.26
N TRP A 70 6.89 -5.72 2.99
CA TRP A 70 7.67 -4.52 3.31
C TRP A 70 7.71 -4.19 4.80
N CYS A 71 6.65 -4.48 5.55
CA CYS A 71 6.69 -4.43 7.01
C CYS A 71 7.71 -5.41 7.56
N LYS A 72 7.83 -6.62 7.00
CA LYS A 72 8.89 -7.56 7.38
C LYS A 72 10.28 -7.05 7.05
N GLN A 73 10.48 -6.55 5.83
CA GLN A 73 11.80 -6.14 5.37
C GLN A 73 12.29 -4.84 6.00
N LEU A 74 11.37 -3.93 6.36
CA LEU A 74 11.70 -2.60 6.86
C LEU A 74 11.39 -2.45 8.35
N CYS A 75 10.38 -3.10 8.90
CA CYS A 75 9.83 -2.76 10.23
C CYS A 75 9.98 -3.82 11.32
N ILE A 76 10.38 -5.07 11.04
CA ILE A 76 10.40 -6.11 12.06
C ILE A 76 11.75 -6.16 12.79
N ASP A 77 11.72 -5.77 14.06
CA ASP A 77 12.43 -6.45 15.15
C ASP A 77 11.46 -7.35 15.97
N ASP A 78 10.13 -7.18 15.85
CA ASP A 78 9.13 -7.86 16.71
C ASP A 78 7.77 -8.13 16.04
N ILE A 79 7.14 -9.29 16.32
CA ILE A 79 5.90 -9.80 15.73
C ILE A 79 4.66 -9.04 16.23
N ASP A 80 4.69 -8.57 17.47
CA ASP A 80 3.54 -7.90 18.12
C ASP A 80 3.11 -6.62 17.39
N GLN A 81 4.07 -5.93 16.75
CA GLN A 81 3.80 -4.73 15.96
C GLN A 81 3.02 -5.02 14.66
N ILE A 82 3.12 -6.22 14.11
CA ILE A 82 2.34 -6.61 12.91
C ILE A 82 0.89 -6.89 13.32
N ILE A 83 0.69 -7.55 14.46
CA ILE A 83 -0.64 -7.87 14.97
C ILE A 83 -1.39 -6.58 15.29
N ASP A 84 -0.73 -5.61 15.92
CA ASP A 84 -1.30 -4.28 16.18
C ASP A 84 -1.63 -3.53 14.88
N LEU A 85 -0.80 -3.63 13.85
CA LEU A 85 -1.09 -3.04 12.54
C LEU A 85 -2.34 -3.64 11.89
N ILE A 86 -2.49 -4.97 11.92
CA ILE A 86 -3.66 -5.65 11.35
C ILE A 86 -4.92 -5.34 12.17
N GLY A 87 -4.80 -5.25 13.50
CA GLY A 87 -5.92 -4.94 14.39
C GLY A 87 -6.42 -3.50 14.30
N ASN A 88 -5.58 -2.55 13.86
CA ASN A 88 -5.92 -1.13 13.72
C ASN A 88 -6.25 -0.70 12.27
N LEU A 89 -6.21 -1.62 11.29
CA LEU A 89 -6.63 -1.40 9.90
C LEU A 89 -8.15 -1.49 9.76
#